data_AF-A0A352F150-F1
#
_entry.id   AF-A0A352F150-F1
#
_cell.length_a   1.000
_cell.length_b   1.000
_cell.length_c   1.000
_cell.angle_alpha   90.00
_cell.angle_beta   90.00
_cell.angle_gamma   90.00
#
_symmetry.space_group_name_H-M   'P 1'
#
loop_
_entity.id
_entity.type
_entity.pdbx_description
1 polymer ?
#
loop_
_entity_poly.entity_id
_entity_poly.type
_entity_poly.pdbx_seq_one_letter_code
_entity_poly.pdbx_strand_id
1 'polypeptide(L)'
;MLLAVAVFTISATTATAQRKINRWERRELRADRREIRSDRKDIRSERRDIRGDVRKRRGDVREYREDKREGASRQELRADRREIRTDTHDIRGDRRGLRVDRRDRRGDRRDYRRDRRHARRN
;
A
#
# COMPACT_ATOMS: atom_id res chain seq x y z
N MET A 1 -73.66 22.63 5.88
CA MET A 1 -73.04 21.87 4.78
C MET A 1 -71.56 22.19 4.73
N LEU A 2 -70.76 21.17 4.45
CA LEU A 2 -69.32 21.02 4.71
C LEU A 2 -68.44 22.00 3.92
N LEU A 3 -67.47 22.62 4.59
CA LEU A 3 -66.38 23.39 3.97
C LEU A 3 -65.12 22.52 4.01
N ALA A 4 -64.72 22.05 2.84
CA ALA A 4 -63.70 21.03 2.64
C ALA A 4 -62.28 21.56 2.92
N VAL A 5 -61.57 20.88 3.81
CA VAL A 5 -60.13 21.07 4.05
C VAL A 5 -59.36 20.32 2.96
N ALA A 6 -58.76 21.04 2.03
CA ALA A 6 -57.86 20.46 1.04
C ALA A 6 -56.45 20.27 1.63
N VAL A 7 -56.21 19.12 2.26
CA VAL A 7 -54.86 18.71 2.66
C VAL A 7 -54.15 18.16 1.44
N PHE A 8 -53.33 18.98 0.80
CA PHE A 8 -52.44 18.56 -0.28
C PHE A 8 -51.17 17.92 0.33
N THR A 9 -51.24 16.64 0.71
CA THR A 9 -50.03 15.88 1.07
C THR A 9 -49.25 15.54 -0.20
N ILE A 10 -48.27 16.37 -0.56
CA ILE A 10 -47.29 16.04 -1.61
C ILE A 10 -46.32 15.01 -1.03
N SER A 11 -46.69 13.74 -1.10
CA SER A 11 -45.77 12.63 -0.88
C SER A 11 -44.88 12.49 -2.12
N ALA A 12 -43.82 13.29 -2.19
CA ALA A 12 -42.80 13.15 -3.22
C ALA A 12 -41.96 11.89 -2.92
N THR A 13 -42.40 10.75 -3.47
CA THR A 13 -41.57 9.54 -3.56
C THR A 13 -40.41 9.84 -4.51
N THR A 14 -39.23 10.12 -3.97
CA THR A 14 -38.02 10.24 -4.78
C THR A 14 -37.64 8.85 -5.31
N ALA A 15 -38.12 8.51 -6.50
CA ALA A 15 -37.64 7.37 -7.26
C ALA A 15 -36.16 7.64 -7.63
N THR A 16 -35.22 7.05 -6.90
CA THR A 16 -33.81 7.08 -7.31
C THR A 16 -33.65 6.20 -8.54
N ALA A 17 -33.74 6.79 -9.73
CA ALA A 17 -33.40 6.13 -10.99
C ALA A 17 -31.92 5.73 -10.92
N GLN A 18 -31.66 4.43 -10.77
CA GLN A 18 -30.32 3.87 -10.65
C GLN A 18 -29.66 3.90 -12.03
N ARG A 19 -28.93 4.98 -12.35
CA ARG A 19 -28.27 5.12 -13.66
C ARG A 19 -27.19 4.05 -13.81
N LYS A 20 -27.03 3.57 -15.04
CA LYS A 20 -26.10 2.48 -15.38
C LYS A 20 -24.70 3.07 -15.57
N ILE A 21 -23.72 2.57 -14.81
CA ILE A 21 -22.28 2.89 -14.96
C ILE A 21 -21.91 2.88 -16.44
N ASN A 22 -21.36 4.00 -16.93
CA ASN A 22 -21.02 4.17 -18.33
C ASN A 22 -19.73 3.42 -18.71
N ARG A 23 -19.41 3.38 -20.02
CA ARG A 23 -18.24 2.63 -20.53
C ARG A 23 -16.91 3.16 -19.98
N TRP A 24 -16.79 4.48 -19.80
CA TRP A 24 -15.58 5.15 -19.34
C TRP A 24 -15.33 4.92 -17.85
N GLU A 25 -16.34 5.13 -17.00
CA GLU A 25 -16.27 4.84 -15.56
C GLU A 25 -15.91 3.36 -15.30
N ARG A 26 -16.48 2.45 -16.09
CA ARG A 26 -16.14 1.02 -16.00
C ARG A 26 -14.68 0.74 -16.39
N ARG A 27 -14.13 1.49 -17.34
CA ARG A 27 -12.74 1.36 -17.80
C ARG A 27 -11.78 1.87 -16.71
N GLU A 28 -12.06 3.02 -16.12
CA GLU A 28 -11.27 3.60 -15.02
C GLU A 28 -11.26 2.69 -13.80
N LEU A 29 -12.43 2.27 -13.30
CA LEU A 29 -12.51 1.32 -12.18
C LEU A 29 -11.79 -0.02 -12.44
N ARG A 30 -11.65 -0.42 -13.71
CA ARG A 30 -10.85 -1.60 -14.08
C ARG A 30 -9.35 -1.30 -14.07
N ALA A 31 -8.95 -0.10 -14.48
CA ALA A 31 -7.57 0.37 -14.45
C ALA A 31 -7.09 0.48 -12.99
N ASP A 32 -7.78 1.19 -12.11
CA ASP A 32 -7.38 1.36 -10.71
C ASP A 32 -7.27 0.00 -10.00
N ARG A 33 -8.20 -0.92 -10.30
CA ARG A 33 -8.17 -2.28 -9.74
C ARG A 33 -6.93 -3.06 -10.21
N ARG A 34 -6.44 -2.81 -11.42
CA ARG A 34 -5.21 -3.44 -11.94
C ARG A 34 -3.98 -2.82 -11.27
N GLU A 35 -3.93 -1.51 -11.14
CA GLU A 35 -2.86 -0.78 -10.46
C GLU A 35 -2.71 -1.22 -9.00
N ILE A 36 -3.79 -1.17 -8.20
CA ILE A 36 -3.82 -1.66 -6.81
C ILE A 36 -3.33 -3.11 -6.68
N ARG A 37 -3.57 -3.93 -7.72
CA ARG A 37 -3.10 -5.32 -7.76
C ARG A 37 -1.60 -5.39 -8.08
N SER A 38 -1.10 -4.54 -8.96
CA SER A 38 0.33 -4.38 -9.25
C SER A 38 1.08 -3.96 -7.99
N ASP A 39 0.68 -2.87 -7.32
CA ASP A 39 1.39 -2.39 -6.13
C ASP A 39 1.38 -3.44 -5.03
N ARG A 40 0.31 -4.23 -4.93
CA ARG A 40 0.27 -5.36 -3.98
C ARG A 40 1.34 -6.42 -4.30
N LYS A 41 1.60 -6.70 -5.58
CA LYS A 41 2.65 -7.62 -6.02
C LYS A 41 4.02 -7.01 -5.74
N ASP A 42 4.22 -5.73 -6.05
CA ASP A 42 5.50 -5.05 -5.91
C ASP A 42 5.91 -4.93 -4.44
N ILE A 43 4.98 -4.47 -3.57
CA ILE A 43 5.11 -4.50 -2.10
C ILE A 43 5.42 -5.92 -1.56
N ARG A 44 4.95 -6.98 -2.23
CA ARG A 44 5.24 -8.35 -1.81
C ARG A 44 6.67 -8.74 -2.20
N SER A 45 7.13 -8.36 -3.38
CA SER A 45 8.50 -8.57 -3.85
C SER A 45 9.49 -7.82 -2.97
N GLU A 46 9.32 -6.53 -2.75
CA GLU A 46 10.18 -5.72 -1.87
C GLU A 46 10.27 -6.30 -0.45
N ARG A 47 9.15 -6.81 0.09
CA ARG A 47 9.16 -7.51 1.38
C ARG A 47 10.02 -8.77 1.38
N ARG A 48 10.09 -9.48 0.26
CA ARG A 48 10.94 -10.66 0.12
C ARG A 48 12.40 -10.21 0.02
N ASP A 49 12.69 -9.15 -0.71
CA ASP A 49 14.04 -8.63 -0.92
C ASP A 49 14.62 -8.13 0.41
N ILE A 50 13.88 -7.28 1.14
CA ILE A 50 14.24 -6.83 2.51
C ILE A 50 14.48 -8.02 3.46
N ARG A 51 13.74 -9.13 3.32
CA ARG A 51 14.00 -10.33 4.14
C ARG A 51 15.30 -11.02 3.74
N GLY A 52 15.62 -11.03 2.45
CA GLY A 52 16.91 -11.49 1.92
C GLY A 52 18.06 -10.67 2.51
N ASP A 53 17.97 -9.35 2.44
CA ASP A 53 19.03 -8.46 2.93
C ASP A 53 19.21 -8.55 4.44
N VAL A 54 18.10 -8.66 5.20
CA VAL A 54 18.16 -8.94 6.63
C VAL A 54 18.85 -10.28 6.93
N ARG A 55 18.72 -11.29 6.05
CA ARG A 55 19.39 -12.58 6.22
C ARG A 55 20.89 -12.46 5.91
N LYS A 56 21.27 -11.78 4.81
CA LYS A 56 22.67 -11.51 4.45
C LYS A 56 23.40 -10.78 5.59
N ARG A 57 22.86 -9.65 6.03
CA ARG A 57 23.37 -8.89 7.18
C ARG A 57 23.54 -9.71 8.47
N ARG A 58 22.69 -10.74 8.67
CA ARG A 58 22.83 -11.64 9.84
C ARG A 58 23.98 -12.62 9.65
N GLY A 59 24.26 -13.03 8.42
CA GLY A 59 25.46 -13.77 8.01
C GLY A 59 26.71 -12.95 8.28
N ASP A 60 26.78 -11.72 7.78
CA ASP A 60 27.97 -10.86 7.94
C ASP A 60 28.25 -10.56 9.42
N VAL A 61 27.19 -10.37 10.24
CA VAL A 61 27.34 -10.25 11.70
C VAL A 61 27.86 -11.53 12.36
N ARG A 62 27.59 -12.71 11.79
CA ARG A 62 28.13 -13.99 12.28
C ARG A 62 29.61 -14.11 11.91
N GLU A 63 29.95 -13.86 10.65
CA GLU A 63 31.32 -13.85 10.13
C GLU A 63 32.20 -12.88 10.90
N TYR A 64 31.77 -11.62 11.06
CA TYR A 64 32.45 -10.64 11.92
C TYR A 64 32.76 -11.14 13.35
N ARG A 65 31.88 -11.98 13.93
CA ARG A 65 32.10 -12.53 15.27
C ARG A 65 33.09 -13.69 15.26
N GLU A 66 33.12 -14.45 14.19
CA GLU A 66 34.06 -15.54 13.94
C GLU A 66 35.46 -14.97 13.69
N ASP A 67 35.61 -14.05 12.75
CA ASP A 67 36.86 -13.34 12.47
C ASP A 67 37.44 -12.69 13.73
N LYS A 68 36.58 -12.07 14.54
CA LYS A 68 36.99 -11.48 15.81
C LYS A 68 37.53 -12.53 16.80
N ARG A 69 36.98 -13.75 16.81
CA ARG A 69 37.47 -14.86 17.66
C ARG A 69 38.76 -15.45 17.14
N GLU A 70 38.92 -15.51 15.82
CA GLU A 70 40.11 -16.03 15.14
C GLU A 70 41.29 -15.04 15.14
N GLY A 71 41.06 -13.82 15.61
CA GLY A 71 42.11 -12.82 15.80
C GLY A 71 42.37 -11.97 14.55
N ALA A 72 41.36 -11.81 13.70
CA ALA A 72 41.42 -10.92 12.55
C ALA A 72 41.89 -9.51 12.94
N SER A 73 42.52 -8.85 11.99
CA SER A 73 43.14 -7.55 12.20
C SER A 73 42.10 -6.49 12.55
N ARG A 74 42.55 -5.43 13.23
CA ARG A 74 41.68 -4.28 13.53
C ARG A 74 41.14 -3.61 12.26
N GLN A 75 41.86 -3.72 11.15
CA GLN A 75 41.45 -3.15 9.87
C GLN A 75 40.30 -3.93 9.24
N GLU A 76 40.39 -5.26 9.19
CA GLU A 76 39.32 -6.16 8.71
C GLU A 76 38.05 -5.96 9.54
N LEU A 77 38.15 -6.08 10.87
CA LEU A 77 37.00 -5.89 11.76
C LEU A 77 36.36 -4.49 11.67
N ARG A 78 37.09 -3.48 11.20
CA ARG A 78 36.53 -2.14 10.92
C ARG A 78 35.80 -2.12 9.58
N ALA A 79 36.30 -2.82 8.57
CA ALA A 79 35.66 -2.95 7.26
C ALA A 79 34.31 -3.67 7.41
N ASP A 80 34.24 -4.83 8.05
CA ASP A 80 32.98 -5.59 8.20
C ASP A 80 31.95 -4.78 9.00
N ARG A 81 32.39 -4.08 10.05
CA ARG A 81 31.52 -3.20 10.82
C ARG A 81 30.95 -2.06 9.95
N ARG A 82 31.72 -1.55 9.00
CA ARG A 82 31.27 -0.52 8.07
C ARG A 82 30.22 -1.10 7.10
N GLU A 83 30.47 -2.27 6.55
CA GLU A 83 29.53 -2.97 5.66
C GLU A 83 28.21 -3.29 6.37
N ILE A 84 28.26 -3.95 7.53
CA ILE A 84 27.07 -4.24 8.36
C ILE A 84 26.27 -2.96 8.67
N ARG A 85 26.97 -1.83 8.87
CA ARG A 85 26.33 -0.53 9.12
C ARG A 85 25.65 0.01 7.87
N THR A 86 26.28 -0.09 6.70
CA THR A 86 25.69 0.27 5.40
C THR A 86 24.44 -0.55 5.14
N ASP A 87 24.51 -1.88 5.23
CA ASP A 87 23.35 -2.77 5.09
C ASP A 87 22.23 -2.43 6.06
N THR A 88 22.57 -2.11 7.31
CA THR A 88 21.58 -1.68 8.31
C THR A 88 20.89 -0.38 7.90
N HIS A 89 21.62 0.54 7.26
CA HIS A 89 21.06 1.79 6.74
C HIS A 89 20.13 1.54 5.55
N ASP A 90 20.57 0.75 4.59
CA ASP A 90 19.82 0.46 3.36
C ASP A 90 18.51 -0.27 3.68
N ILE A 91 18.57 -1.33 4.49
CA ILE A 91 17.38 -2.04 4.98
C ILE A 91 16.39 -1.10 5.70
N ARG A 92 16.89 -0.07 6.40
CA ARG A 92 16.03 0.94 7.04
C ARG A 92 15.39 1.85 6.00
N GLY A 93 16.14 2.25 4.97
CA GLY A 93 15.65 2.98 3.80
C GLY A 93 14.51 2.23 3.11
N ASP A 94 14.74 0.98 2.75
CA ASP A 94 13.74 0.13 2.06
C ASP A 94 12.47 -0.05 2.90
N ARG A 95 12.64 -0.23 4.21
CA ARG A 95 11.49 -0.30 5.14
C ARG A 95 10.71 0.99 5.23
N ARG A 96 11.33 2.15 4.99
CA ARG A 96 10.63 3.44 4.91
C ARG A 96 9.90 3.55 3.58
N GLY A 97 10.54 3.24 2.45
CA GLY A 97 9.90 3.18 1.13
C GLY A 97 8.64 2.30 1.17
N LEU A 98 8.80 1.06 1.61
CA LEU A 98 7.71 0.09 1.78
C LEU A 98 6.56 0.58 2.69
N ARG A 99 6.81 1.49 3.63
CA ARG A 99 5.75 2.09 4.45
C ARG A 99 4.97 3.14 3.66
N VAL A 100 5.64 3.91 2.82
CA VAL A 100 5.05 4.88 1.89
C VAL A 100 4.18 4.15 0.87
N ASP A 101 4.70 3.13 0.18
CA ASP A 101 3.94 2.39 -0.85
C ASP A 101 2.68 1.73 -0.26
N ARG A 102 2.77 1.25 0.98
CA ARG A 102 1.60 0.71 1.70
C ARG A 102 0.57 1.78 2.05
N ARG A 103 0.99 3.01 2.29
CA ARG A 103 0.11 4.15 2.55
C ARG A 103 -0.58 4.57 1.27
N ASP A 104 0.15 4.67 0.18
CA ASP A 104 -0.37 5.11 -1.12
C ASP A 104 -1.38 4.11 -1.64
N ARG A 105 -1.04 2.81 -1.67
CA ARG A 105 -2.00 1.74 -2.00
C ARG A 105 -3.23 1.70 -1.07
N ARG A 106 -3.14 2.21 0.16
CA ARG A 106 -4.33 2.36 1.04
C ARG A 106 -5.17 3.55 0.59
N GLY A 107 -4.56 4.63 0.14
CA GLY A 107 -5.19 5.78 -0.54
C GLY A 107 -5.93 5.32 -1.79
N ASP A 108 -5.25 4.70 -2.74
CA ASP A 108 -5.86 4.25 -4.01
C ASP A 108 -7.05 3.31 -3.77
N ARG A 109 -6.95 2.46 -2.75
CA ARG A 109 -8.07 1.60 -2.32
C ARG A 109 -9.26 2.37 -1.76
N ARG A 110 -9.05 3.50 -1.10
CA ARG A 110 -10.12 4.38 -0.62
C ARG A 110 -10.76 5.10 -1.80
N ASP A 111 -9.95 5.62 -2.71
CA ASP A 111 -10.41 6.37 -3.88
C ASP A 111 -11.20 5.47 -4.82
N TYR A 112 -10.67 4.30 -5.16
CA TYR A 112 -11.40 3.25 -5.90
C TYR A 112 -12.77 2.92 -5.27
N ARG A 113 -12.86 2.87 -3.93
CA ARG A 113 -14.13 2.60 -3.24
C ARG A 113 -15.09 3.79 -3.35
N ARG A 114 -14.57 5.02 -3.31
CA ARG A 114 -15.34 6.25 -3.49
C ARG A 114 -15.87 6.32 -4.92
N ASP A 115 -15.01 6.15 -5.91
CA ASP A 115 -15.38 6.23 -7.33
C ASP A 115 -16.40 5.15 -7.70
N ARG A 116 -16.20 3.93 -7.19
CA ARG A 116 -17.18 2.86 -7.34
C ARG A 116 -18.53 3.18 -6.70
N ARG A 117 -18.57 3.92 -5.58
CA ARG A 117 -19.83 4.36 -4.96
C ARG A 117 -20.47 5.50 -5.76
N HIS A 118 -19.68 6.45 -6.25
CA HIS A 118 -20.16 7.56 -7.06
C HIS A 118 -20.76 7.07 -8.38
N ALA A 119 -20.06 6.19 -9.10
CA ALA A 119 -20.53 5.60 -10.35
C ALA A 119 -21.82 4.76 -10.18
N ARG A 120 -22.15 4.33 -8.95
CA ARG A 120 -23.40 3.60 -8.65
C ARG A 120 -24.57 4.51 -8.27
N ARG A 121 -24.28 5.76 -7.88
CA ARG A 121 -25.26 6.75 -7.41
C ARG A 121 -25.66 7.73 -8.52
N ASN A 122 -24.73 8.02 -9.42
CA ASN A 122 -24.93 8.83 -10.62
C ASN A 122 -25.32 7.97 -11.82
#